data_AF-A0A7J8RZN1-F1
#
_entry.id   AF-A0A7J8RZN1-F1
#
_cell.length_a   1.000
_cell.length_b   1.000
_cell.length_c   1.000
_cell.angle_alpha   90.00
_cell.angle_beta   90.00
_cell.angle_gamma   90.00
#
_symmetry.space_group_name_H-M   'P 1'
#
loop_
_entity.id
_entity.type
_entity.pdbx_description
1 polymer ?
#
loop_
_entity_poly.entity_id
_entity_poly.type
_entity_poly.pdbx_seq_one_letter_code
_entity_poly.pdbx_strand_id
1 'polypeptide(L)'
;MAPFLQNGVLLPDSSACMFSPTFSFMVVCISLLGNRLTGSIPRELANLRNLTSLVLENNRLSGTLPAALGNLPKIERLHLSSNNFTGEIPEMFANLTSLKEFRISDNNFTGQIPDFIFRNWTNLEQIYIEASGLSGPIPSINATLENLEYIIISDLNGADTTFSQLLISATLPKLDR
;
A
#
# COMPACT_ATOMS: atom_id res chain seq x y z
N MET A 1 -20.88 39.16 30.17
CA MET A 1 -22.35 39.30 30.25
C MET A 1 -22.83 38.24 31.22
N ALA A 2 -23.56 38.62 32.28
CA ALA A 2 -23.98 37.68 33.34
C ALA A 2 -25.08 36.72 32.83
N PRO A 3 -25.17 35.48 33.35
CA PRO A 3 -26.15 34.51 32.88
C PRO A 3 -27.57 34.85 33.33
N PHE A 4 -28.54 34.60 32.45
CA PHE A 4 -29.98 34.66 32.75
C PHE A 4 -30.40 33.40 33.53
N LEU A 5 -31.12 33.58 34.64
CA LEU A 5 -31.75 32.51 35.41
C LEU A 5 -33.17 32.27 34.90
N GLN A 6 -33.46 31.06 34.42
CA GLN A 6 -34.83 30.58 34.31
C GLN A 6 -34.90 29.14 34.84
N ASN A 7 -35.70 28.93 35.90
CA ASN A 7 -35.98 27.64 36.53
C ASN A 7 -34.81 26.89 37.19
N GLY A 8 -33.79 27.59 37.72
CA GLY A 8 -32.85 27.01 38.69
C GLY A 8 -31.95 25.87 38.19
N VAL A 9 -31.92 25.60 36.89
CA VAL A 9 -31.03 24.61 36.28
C VAL A 9 -30.01 25.35 35.41
N LEU A 10 -28.73 25.21 35.73
CA LEU A 10 -27.64 25.63 34.85
C LEU A 10 -27.70 24.76 33.58
N LEU A 11 -28.26 25.31 32.50
CA LEU A 11 -28.09 24.72 31.18
C LEU A 11 -26.64 24.95 30.74
N PRO A 12 -25.88 23.91 30.34
CA PRO A 12 -24.54 24.12 29.82
C PRO A 12 -24.61 25.00 28.57
N ASP A 13 -23.72 25.99 28.53
CA ASP A 13 -23.53 26.89 27.40
C ASP A 13 -23.34 26.05 26.12
N SER A 14 -24.15 26.31 25.08
CA SER A 14 -24.18 25.55 23.82
C SER A 14 -22.92 25.72 22.95
N SER A 15 -21.83 26.19 23.56
CA SER A 15 -20.51 26.38 22.99
C SER A 15 -19.48 25.38 23.51
N ALA A 16 -19.89 24.41 24.35
CA ALA A 16 -19.03 23.35 24.89
C ALA A 16 -19.28 21.96 24.28
N CYS A 17 -19.43 21.85 22.95
CA CYS A 17 -19.02 20.62 22.26
C CYS A 17 -17.48 20.65 22.10
N MET A 18 -16.77 20.67 23.21
CA MET A 18 -15.38 20.21 23.24
C MET A 18 -15.45 18.72 22.90
N PHE A 19 -15.13 18.40 21.66
CA PHE A 19 -14.67 17.06 21.31
C PHE A 19 -13.54 16.71 22.28
N SER A 20 -13.85 15.85 23.24
CA SER A 20 -12.82 15.19 24.04
C SER A 20 -11.90 14.43 23.06
N PRO A 21 -10.58 14.64 23.06
CA PRO A 21 -9.67 14.02 22.09
C PRO A 21 -9.38 12.54 22.42
N THR A 22 -10.09 11.94 23.37
CA THR A 22 -9.71 10.65 23.98
C THR A 22 -10.30 9.41 23.31
N PHE A 23 -11.02 9.55 22.20
CA PHE A 23 -11.32 8.43 21.31
C PHE A 23 -10.96 8.81 19.86
N SER A 24 -9.66 8.97 19.61
CA SER A 24 -9.14 8.91 18.24
C SER A 24 -9.24 7.46 17.78
N PHE A 25 -10.26 7.14 16.97
CA PHE A 25 -10.29 5.86 16.25
C PHE A 25 -9.07 5.80 15.35
N MET A 26 -8.04 5.11 15.82
CA MET A 26 -6.82 4.89 15.07
C MET A 26 -7.13 3.85 14.00
N VAL A 27 -7.30 4.29 12.75
CA VAL A 27 -7.44 3.35 11.64
C VAL A 27 -6.08 2.70 11.39
N VAL A 28 -5.99 1.41 11.73
CA VAL A 28 -4.79 0.59 11.57
C VAL A 28 -4.89 -0.28 10.31
N CYS A 29 -6.08 -0.81 10.03
CA CYS A 29 -6.30 -1.69 8.89
C CYS A 29 -7.54 -1.24 8.12
N ILE A 30 -7.42 -1.15 6.80
CA ILE A 30 -8.54 -1.04 5.87
C ILE A 30 -8.52 -2.29 5.00
N SER A 31 -9.58 -3.08 5.07
CA SER A 31 -9.80 -4.20 4.15
C SER A 31 -11.16 -4.04 3.49
N LEU A 32 -11.15 -3.92 2.17
CA LEU A 32 -12.32 -3.83 1.29
C LEU A 32 -12.23 -4.89 0.19
N LEU A 33 -11.55 -6.00 0.47
CA LEU A 33 -11.36 -7.15 -0.41
C LEU A 33 -12.68 -7.63 -1.02
N GLY A 34 -12.68 -7.94 -2.32
CA GLY A 34 -13.76 -8.68 -2.95
C GLY A 34 -15.07 -7.89 -3.10
N ASN A 35 -14.97 -6.59 -3.36
CA ASN A 35 -16.12 -5.72 -3.57
C ASN A 35 -16.22 -5.28 -5.04
N ARG A 36 -17.14 -4.36 -5.32
CA ARG A 36 -17.32 -3.75 -6.65
C ARG A 36 -16.94 -2.28 -6.64
N LEU A 37 -15.97 -1.89 -5.81
CA LEU A 37 -15.55 -0.50 -5.69
C LEU A 37 -14.94 -0.03 -7.02
N THR A 38 -15.22 1.21 -7.38
CA THR A 38 -14.77 1.86 -8.62
C THR A 38 -14.13 3.21 -8.32
N GLY A 39 -13.43 3.77 -9.30
CA GLY A 39 -12.74 5.05 -9.15
C GLY A 39 -11.34 4.88 -8.59
N SER A 40 -10.67 5.99 -8.29
CA SER A 40 -9.28 6.00 -7.84
C SER A 40 -9.14 5.94 -6.33
N ILE A 41 -7.94 5.55 -5.89
CA ILE A 41 -7.57 5.68 -4.48
C ILE A 41 -7.45 7.18 -4.16
N PRO A 42 -8.17 7.71 -3.16
CA PRO A 42 -8.07 9.11 -2.78
C PRO A 42 -6.73 9.40 -2.10
N ARG A 43 -6.10 10.53 -2.43
CA ARG A 43 -4.82 10.96 -1.83
C ARG A 43 -4.92 11.17 -0.32
N GLU A 44 -6.13 11.45 0.16
CA GLU A 44 -6.46 11.68 1.56
C GLU A 44 -6.21 10.45 2.45
N LEU A 45 -6.12 9.24 1.88
CA LEU A 45 -5.71 8.05 2.64
C LEU A 45 -4.33 8.19 3.26
N ALA A 46 -3.45 9.02 2.68
CA ALA A 46 -2.14 9.35 3.24
C ALA A 46 -2.21 10.05 4.62
N ASN A 47 -3.37 10.59 5.00
CA ASN A 47 -3.59 11.21 6.31
C ASN A 47 -3.73 10.18 7.44
N LEU A 48 -3.94 8.89 7.10
CA LEU A 48 -4.06 7.82 8.08
C LEU A 48 -2.67 7.37 8.54
N ARG A 49 -2.02 8.20 9.38
CA ARG A 49 -0.63 8.02 9.85
C ARG A 49 -0.37 6.70 10.60
N ASN A 50 -1.41 6.01 11.03
CA ASN A 50 -1.33 4.74 11.75
C ASN A 50 -1.73 3.51 10.92
N LEU A 51 -2.04 3.70 9.63
CA LEU A 51 -2.42 2.62 8.76
C LEU A 51 -1.22 1.68 8.53
N THR A 52 -1.40 0.41 8.87
CA THR A 52 -0.43 -0.67 8.67
C THR A 52 -0.84 -1.62 7.55
N SER A 53 -2.12 -1.66 7.19
CA SER A 53 -2.62 -2.57 6.15
C SER A 53 -3.68 -1.89 5.29
N LEU A 54 -3.47 -1.88 3.98
CA LEU A 54 -4.43 -1.45 2.97
C LEU A 54 -4.67 -2.59 1.99
N VAL A 55 -5.83 -3.24 2.11
CA VAL A 55 -6.24 -4.38 1.29
C VAL A 55 -7.44 -3.97 0.44
N LEU A 56 -7.21 -3.79 -0.85
CA LEU A 56 -8.19 -3.37 -1.85
C LEU A 56 -8.35 -4.39 -2.99
N GLU A 57 -7.80 -5.60 -2.83
CA GLU A 57 -7.79 -6.61 -3.89
C GLU A 57 -9.21 -6.99 -4.35
N ASN A 58 -9.31 -7.52 -5.56
CA ASN A 58 -10.56 -8.03 -6.14
C ASN A 58 -11.66 -6.96 -6.15
N ASN A 59 -11.38 -5.84 -6.80
CA ASN A 59 -12.32 -4.73 -6.99
C ASN A 59 -12.30 -4.27 -8.46
N ARG A 60 -12.85 -3.09 -8.74
CA ARG A 60 -12.84 -2.43 -10.06
C ARG A 60 -12.24 -1.03 -9.95
N LEU A 61 -11.34 -0.81 -8.99
CA LEU A 61 -10.67 0.46 -8.79
C LEU A 61 -9.78 0.76 -10.00
N SER A 62 -9.62 2.03 -10.34
CA SER A 62 -8.96 2.46 -11.56
C SER A 62 -8.19 3.78 -11.38
N GLY A 63 -7.48 4.21 -12.42
CA GLY A 63 -6.62 5.39 -12.36
C GLY A 63 -5.22 5.06 -11.84
N THR A 64 -4.45 6.08 -11.48
CA THR A 64 -3.06 5.93 -11.03
C THR A 64 -2.96 5.79 -9.52
N LEU A 65 -1.86 5.21 -9.02
CA LEU A 65 -1.57 5.18 -7.59
C LEU A 65 -1.18 6.60 -7.12
N PRO A 66 -1.82 7.15 -6.08
CA PRO A 66 -1.44 8.46 -5.56
C PRO A 66 -0.05 8.39 -4.94
N ALA A 67 0.88 9.23 -5.42
CA ALA A 67 2.22 9.36 -4.82
C ALA A 67 2.18 9.67 -3.31
N ALA A 68 1.09 10.31 -2.83
CA ALA A 68 0.85 10.60 -1.43
C ALA A 68 0.83 9.35 -0.53
N LEU A 69 0.46 8.17 -1.06
CA LEU A 69 0.52 6.92 -0.30
C LEU A 69 1.94 6.60 0.17
N GLY A 70 2.97 7.05 -0.56
CA GLY A 70 4.38 6.97 -0.18
C GLY A 70 4.71 7.67 1.15
N ASN A 71 3.80 8.47 1.70
CA ASN A 71 3.97 9.12 3.00
C ASN A 71 3.40 8.32 4.17
N LEU A 72 2.84 7.12 3.98
CA LEU A 72 2.29 6.30 5.06
C LEU A 72 3.42 5.66 5.89
N PRO A 73 3.70 6.15 7.11
CA PRO A 73 4.95 5.84 7.81
C PRO A 73 4.98 4.45 8.46
N LYS A 74 3.83 3.76 8.51
CA LYS A 74 3.67 2.48 9.20
C LYS A 74 3.08 1.39 8.29
N ILE A 75 2.91 1.66 7.00
CA ILE A 75 2.28 0.69 6.10
C ILE A 75 3.19 -0.53 5.95
N GLU A 76 2.64 -1.70 6.25
CA GLU A 76 3.31 -2.99 6.15
C GLU A 76 2.73 -3.82 5.00
N ARG A 77 1.43 -3.70 4.73
CA ARG A 77 0.74 -4.43 3.66
C ARG A 77 0.05 -3.49 2.72
N LEU A 78 0.38 -3.60 1.43
CA LEU A 78 -0.29 -2.92 0.35
C LEU A 78 -0.72 -3.95 -0.70
N HIS A 79 -1.98 -4.35 -0.63
CA HIS A 79 -2.56 -5.37 -1.51
C HIS A 79 -3.58 -4.73 -2.44
N LEU A 80 -3.25 -4.67 -3.72
CA LEU A 80 -3.99 -3.94 -4.77
C LEU A 80 -4.33 -4.84 -5.96
N SER A 81 -4.03 -6.14 -5.87
CA SER A 81 -4.20 -7.12 -6.94
C SER A 81 -5.63 -7.17 -7.50
N SER A 82 -5.77 -7.55 -8.76
CA SER A 82 -7.06 -7.76 -9.41
C SER A 82 -7.93 -6.50 -9.36
N ASN A 83 -7.41 -5.43 -9.96
CA ASN A 83 -8.05 -4.13 -10.17
C ASN A 83 -7.72 -3.60 -11.57
N ASN A 84 -8.12 -2.36 -11.87
CA ASN A 84 -7.86 -1.70 -13.16
C ASN A 84 -6.90 -0.51 -12.98
N PHE A 85 -5.92 -0.60 -12.07
CA PHE A 85 -4.94 0.48 -11.89
C PHE A 85 -4.05 0.62 -13.12
N THR A 86 -3.60 1.85 -13.38
CA THR A 86 -2.83 2.25 -14.57
C THR A 86 -1.68 3.18 -14.20
N GLY A 87 -0.82 3.48 -15.17
CA GLY A 87 0.35 4.35 -14.98
C GLY A 87 1.49 3.64 -14.27
N GLU A 88 2.49 4.40 -13.85
CA GLU A 88 3.69 3.87 -13.20
C GLU A 88 3.52 3.74 -11.67
N ILE A 89 4.34 2.89 -11.05
CA ILE A 89 4.48 2.86 -9.59
C ILE A 89 5.20 4.16 -9.15
N PRO A 90 4.62 5.00 -8.29
CA PRO A 90 5.21 6.30 -7.95
C PRO A 90 6.56 6.15 -7.24
N GLU A 91 7.58 6.91 -7.65
CA GLU A 91 8.91 6.99 -7.00
C GLU A 91 8.82 7.29 -5.49
N MET A 92 7.80 8.04 -5.06
CA MET A 92 7.54 8.31 -3.64
C MET A 92 7.32 7.05 -2.81
N PHE A 93 6.99 5.91 -3.42
CA PHE A 93 6.84 4.64 -2.72
C PHE A 93 8.18 4.09 -2.21
N ALA A 94 9.32 4.60 -2.68
CA ALA A 94 10.63 4.36 -2.09
C ALA A 94 10.71 4.68 -0.59
N ASN A 95 9.80 5.51 -0.07
CA ASN A 95 9.71 5.89 1.34
C ASN A 95 8.92 4.89 2.21
N LEU A 96 8.30 3.86 1.62
CA LEU A 96 7.54 2.84 2.35
C LEU A 96 8.46 1.80 3.00
N THR A 97 9.40 2.23 3.83
CA THR A 97 10.45 1.37 4.40
C THR A 97 9.92 0.32 5.38
N SER A 98 8.68 0.45 5.85
CA SER A 98 8.00 -0.55 6.69
C SER A 98 7.29 -1.66 5.91
N LEU A 99 7.28 -1.57 4.57
CA LEU A 99 6.53 -2.50 3.73
C LEU A 99 7.12 -3.91 3.81
N LYS A 100 6.23 -4.88 4.05
CA LYS A 100 6.49 -6.32 4.12
C LYS A 100 5.83 -7.07 2.98
N GLU A 101 4.62 -6.68 2.63
CA GLU A 101 3.83 -7.36 1.61
C GLU A 101 3.37 -6.35 0.55
N PHE A 102 3.77 -6.59 -0.70
CA PHE A 102 3.36 -5.79 -1.85
C PHE A 102 2.74 -6.69 -2.92
N ARG A 103 1.45 -6.49 -3.20
CA ARG A 103 0.72 -7.28 -4.20
C ARG A 103 0.02 -6.35 -5.17
N ILE A 104 0.39 -6.43 -6.45
CA ILE A 104 -0.16 -5.59 -7.51
C ILE A 104 -0.56 -6.38 -8.76
N SER A 105 -0.54 -7.71 -8.68
CA SER A 105 -0.89 -8.61 -9.78
C SER A 105 -2.23 -8.28 -10.43
N ASP A 106 -2.42 -8.66 -11.69
CA ASP A 106 -3.67 -8.45 -12.43
C ASP A 106 -4.15 -7.00 -12.40
N ASN A 107 -3.30 -6.10 -12.90
CA ASN A 107 -3.59 -4.68 -13.11
C ASN A 107 -3.03 -4.25 -14.48
N ASN A 108 -3.23 -2.99 -14.84
CA ASN A 108 -2.82 -2.45 -16.14
C ASN A 108 -1.78 -1.33 -15.98
N PHE A 109 -0.80 -1.54 -15.10
CA PHE A 109 0.32 -0.62 -14.91
C PHE A 109 1.18 -0.52 -16.16
N THR A 110 2.02 0.50 -16.19
CA THR A 110 2.98 0.77 -17.26
C THR A 110 4.36 1.07 -16.68
N GLY A 111 5.36 1.19 -17.53
CA GLY A 111 6.74 1.44 -17.10
C GLY A 111 7.43 0.18 -16.61
N GLN A 112 8.50 0.36 -15.84
CA GLN A 112 9.35 -0.73 -15.34
C GLN A 112 9.07 -1.01 -13.87
N ILE A 113 9.52 -2.16 -13.38
CA ILE A 113 9.59 -2.43 -11.93
C ILE A 113 10.66 -1.50 -11.35
N PRO A 114 10.34 -0.58 -10.42
CA PRO A 114 11.34 0.35 -9.91
C PRO A 114 12.38 -0.34 -9.02
N ASP A 115 13.64 0.06 -9.15
CA ASP A 115 14.77 -0.46 -8.37
C ASP A 115 14.58 -0.31 -6.85
N PHE A 116 13.85 0.72 -6.40
CA PHE A 116 13.63 0.96 -4.97
C PHE A 116 12.90 -0.21 -4.29
N ILE A 117 12.14 -1.01 -5.03
CA ILE A 117 11.45 -2.18 -4.49
C ILE A 117 12.46 -3.15 -3.86
N PHE A 118 13.62 -3.34 -4.50
CA PHE A 118 14.66 -4.25 -4.03
C PHE A 118 15.82 -3.57 -3.30
N ARG A 119 15.83 -2.23 -3.23
CA ARG A 119 16.88 -1.45 -2.56
C ARG A 119 16.43 -0.78 -1.26
N ASN A 120 15.19 -0.31 -1.20
CA ASN A 120 14.68 0.51 -0.11
C ASN A 120 13.78 -0.26 0.85
N TRP A 121 12.99 -1.22 0.35
CA TRP A 121 12.07 -2.00 1.18
C TRP A 121 12.78 -3.18 1.86
N THR A 122 13.71 -2.88 2.77
CA THR A 122 14.54 -3.91 3.43
C THR A 122 13.75 -4.86 4.34
N ASN A 123 12.49 -4.53 4.68
CA ASN A 123 11.57 -5.37 5.44
C ASN A 123 10.67 -6.24 4.56
N LEU A 124 10.86 -6.24 3.24
CA LEU A 124 10.00 -6.96 2.32
C LEU A 124 10.09 -8.47 2.57
N GLU A 125 8.93 -9.08 2.79
CA GLU A 125 8.72 -10.50 3.02
C GLU A 125 8.09 -11.15 1.79
N GLN A 126 7.17 -10.45 1.12
CA GLN A 126 6.40 -11.00 0.02
C GLN A 126 6.15 -9.97 -1.08
N ILE A 127 6.38 -10.40 -2.33
CA ILE A 127 6.07 -9.60 -3.51
C ILE A 127 5.39 -10.44 -4.59
N TYR A 128 4.28 -9.90 -5.10
CA TYR A 128 3.48 -10.51 -6.16
C TYR A 128 3.21 -9.48 -7.26
N ILE A 129 3.82 -9.70 -8.42
CA ILE A 129 3.71 -8.89 -9.63
C ILE A 129 3.53 -9.84 -10.82
N GLU A 130 2.30 -10.27 -11.04
CA GLU A 130 1.93 -11.14 -12.16
C GLU A 130 0.95 -10.39 -13.06
N ALA A 131 1.07 -10.54 -14.38
CA ALA A 131 0.13 -9.96 -15.35
C ALA A 131 -0.23 -8.48 -15.06
N SER A 132 0.76 -7.67 -14.66
CA SER A 132 0.54 -6.31 -14.13
C SER A 132 0.71 -5.21 -15.17
N GLY A 133 1.07 -5.55 -16.42
CA GLY A 133 1.34 -4.59 -17.49
C GLY A 133 2.74 -3.94 -17.46
N LEU A 134 3.48 -4.13 -16.37
CA LEU A 134 4.88 -3.69 -16.21
C LEU A 134 5.80 -4.37 -17.24
N SER A 135 6.93 -3.71 -17.53
CA SER A 135 7.83 -4.08 -18.63
C SER A 135 9.31 -3.98 -18.24
N GLY A 136 10.19 -4.45 -19.12
CA GLY A 136 11.64 -4.37 -18.93
C GLY A 136 12.20 -5.44 -17.99
N PRO A 137 13.50 -5.36 -17.66
CA PRO A 137 14.18 -6.35 -16.83
C PRO A 137 13.74 -6.24 -15.36
N ILE A 138 13.80 -7.37 -14.65
CA ILE A 138 13.65 -7.39 -13.19
C ILE A 138 14.93 -6.76 -12.59
N PRO A 139 14.81 -5.71 -11.75
CA PRO A 139 15.97 -5.13 -11.06
C PRO A 139 16.72 -6.17 -10.22
N SER A 140 18.03 -5.97 -10.06
CA SER A 140 18.84 -6.86 -9.24
C SER A 140 18.39 -6.83 -7.77
N ILE A 141 18.12 -8.01 -7.23
CA ILE A 141 17.75 -8.21 -5.83
C ILE A 141 19.00 -7.96 -4.97
N ASN A 142 18.91 -7.02 -4.02
CA ASN A 142 20.00 -6.73 -3.10
C ASN A 142 20.06 -7.77 -1.96
N ALA A 143 21.26 -8.08 -1.46
CA ALA A 143 21.50 -8.98 -0.33
C ALA A 143 20.89 -8.49 1.00
N THR A 144 20.41 -7.23 1.07
CA THR A 144 19.77 -6.64 2.26
C THR A 144 18.36 -7.14 2.54
N LEU A 145 17.76 -7.93 1.63
CA LEU A 145 16.40 -8.45 1.75
C LEU A 145 16.38 -9.78 2.52
N GLU A 146 16.87 -9.75 3.75
CA GLU A 146 17.05 -10.96 4.58
C GLU A 146 15.72 -11.63 4.99
N ASN A 147 14.62 -10.87 5.01
CA ASN A 147 13.30 -11.34 5.38
C ASN A 147 12.45 -11.81 4.19
N LEU A 148 12.99 -11.76 2.97
CA LEU A 148 12.22 -12.07 1.78
C LEU A 148 11.92 -13.58 1.74
N GLU A 149 10.64 -13.93 1.65
CA GLU A 149 10.16 -15.31 1.70
C GLU A 149 9.53 -15.75 0.38
N TYR A 150 8.87 -14.82 -0.32
CA TYR A 150 8.13 -15.13 -1.55
C TYR A 150 8.29 -14.02 -2.58
N ILE A 151 8.72 -14.39 -3.80
CA ILE A 151 8.83 -13.49 -4.95
C ILE A 151 8.13 -14.16 -6.13
N ILE A 152 7.02 -13.57 -6.56
CA ILE A 152 6.35 -13.97 -7.79
C ILE A 152 6.35 -12.79 -8.74
N ILE A 153 7.09 -12.91 -9.84
CA ILE A 153 7.17 -11.91 -10.90
C ILE A 153 7.06 -12.66 -12.23
N SER A 154 5.97 -12.43 -12.97
CA SER A 154 5.66 -13.13 -14.21
C SER A 154 4.86 -12.23 -15.15
N ASP A 155 4.75 -12.64 -16.42
CA ASP A 155 3.94 -11.97 -17.45
C ASP A 155 4.23 -10.47 -17.61
N LEU A 156 5.51 -10.09 -17.60
CA LEU A 156 5.97 -8.74 -17.91
C LEU A 156 5.98 -8.49 -19.42
N ASN A 157 5.51 -7.30 -19.83
CA ASN A 157 5.48 -6.87 -21.22
C ASN A 157 6.90 -6.63 -21.75
N GLY A 158 7.26 -7.26 -22.87
CA GLY A 158 8.55 -7.00 -23.53
C GLY A 158 9.79 -7.41 -22.73
N ALA A 159 9.62 -8.19 -21.66
CA ALA A 159 10.75 -8.84 -21.00
C ALA A 159 11.34 -9.90 -21.93
N ASP A 160 12.66 -9.88 -22.08
CA ASP A 160 13.40 -10.95 -22.74
C ASP A 160 13.01 -12.27 -22.07
N THR A 161 12.43 -13.18 -22.84
CA THR A 161 11.93 -14.50 -22.41
C THR A 161 13.04 -15.41 -21.84
N THR A 162 14.27 -14.93 -21.75
CA THR A 162 15.35 -15.61 -21.02
C THR A 162 15.16 -15.59 -19.49
N PHE A 163 14.29 -14.73 -18.94
CA PHE A 163 13.91 -14.76 -17.51
C PHE A 163 12.51 -15.36 -17.23
N SER A 164 11.74 -15.75 -18.25
CA SER A 164 10.43 -16.44 -18.07
C SER A 164 10.53 -17.86 -17.48
N GLN A 165 11.67 -18.23 -16.89
CA GLN A 165 11.86 -19.44 -16.10
C GLN A 165 12.36 -19.17 -14.69
N LEU A 166 12.38 -17.93 -14.20
CA LEU A 166 12.53 -17.71 -12.76
C LEU A 166 11.18 -17.88 -12.07
N LEU A 167 10.74 -19.14 -12.02
CA LEU A 167 9.98 -19.65 -10.88
C LEU A 167 10.95 -19.55 -9.68
N ILE A 168 11.17 -18.35 -9.14
CA ILE A 168 11.75 -18.23 -7.80
C ILE A 168 10.63 -18.66 -6.84
N SER A 169 10.33 -19.95 -6.80
CA SER A 169 9.91 -20.61 -5.58
C SER A 169 11.11 -20.65 -4.63
N ALA A 170 11.75 -19.52 -4.36
CA ALA A 170 12.67 -19.47 -3.25
C ALA A 170 11.78 -19.34 -2.02
N THR A 171 11.43 -20.49 -1.44
CA THR A 171 11.95 -20.74 -0.09
C THR A 171 13.40 -20.25 -0.07
N LEU A 172 13.63 -18.97 0.25
CA LEU A 172 14.96 -18.43 0.54
C LEU A 172 15.34 -19.09 1.86
N PRO A 173 16.08 -20.21 1.86
CA PRO A 173 16.27 -21.00 3.06
C PRO A 173 17.49 -20.43 3.75
N LYS A 174 17.46 -19.15 4.15
CA LYS A 174 18.64 -18.45 4.66
C LYS A 174 19.70 -18.35 3.55
N LEU A 175 19.94 -17.15 3.01
CA LEU A 175 21.09 -16.97 2.11
C LEU A 175 22.38 -17.16 2.92
N ASP A 176 22.95 -18.37 2.85
CA ASP A 176 24.30 -18.80 3.20
C ASP A 176 24.95 -18.17 4.44
N ARG A 177 24.57 -18.67 5.63
CA ARG A 177 25.50 -18.83 6.76
C ARG A 177 25.47 -20.25 7.30
#